data_AF-A0A7K8IAP4-F1
#
_entry.id   AF-A0A7K8IAP4-F1
#
_cell.length_a   1.000
_cell.length_b   1.000
_cell.length_c   1.000
_cell.angle_alpha   90.00
_cell.angle_beta   90.00
_cell.angle_gamma   90.00
#
_symmetry.space_group_name_H-M   'P 1'
#
loop_
_entity.id
_entity.type
_entity.pdbx_description
1 polymer ?
#
loop_
_entity_poly.entity_id
_entity_poly.type
_entity_poly.pdbx_seq_one_letter_code
_entity_poly.pdbx_strand_id
1 'polypeptide(L)' 'VLPCRYRAQEQEQVVQVTWLKRGPGSAPAEVAVLNPQHGEHVQEPFAGRVLRHGHGDLEDGAILLRN' A
#
# COMPACT_ATOMS: atom_id res chain seq x y z
N VAL A 1 -11.70 -3.70 1.18
CA VAL A 1 -10.74 -2.60 0.93
C VAL A 1 -10.14 -2.20 2.27
N LEU A 2 -8.83 -2.03 2.34
CA LEU A 2 -8.11 -1.49 3.49
C LEU A 2 -7.82 -0.01 3.19
N PRO A 3 -8.50 0.94 3.88
CA PRO A 3 -8.36 2.35 3.59
C PRO A 3 -7.02 2.89 4.12
N CYS A 4 -6.35 3.70 3.31
CA CYS A 4 -5.19 4.48 3.70
C CYS A 4 -5.27 5.80 2.93
N ARG A 5 -5.36 6.92 3.66
CA ARG A 5 -5.39 8.25 3.06
C ARG A 5 -4.40 9.17 3.75
N TYR A 6 -3.70 9.94 2.95
CA TYR A 6 -2.87 11.04 3.40
C TYR A 6 -3.40 12.33 2.78
N ARG A 7 -3.54 13.37 3.59
CA ARG A 7 -3.93 14.70 3.12
C ARG A 7 -2.66 15.53 3.01
N ALA A 8 -2.09 15.59 1.81
CA ALA A 8 -0.92 16.42 1.53
C ALA A 8 -1.23 17.91 1.74
N GLN A 9 -0.29 18.62 2.34
CA GLN A 9 -0.25 20.08 2.31
C GLN A 9 0.37 20.58 0.99
N GLU A 10 0.37 21.89 0.79
CA GLU A 10 1.03 22.51 -0.36
C GLU A 10 2.50 22.08 -0.42
N GLN A 11 2.95 21.60 -1.59
CA GLN A 11 4.30 21.05 -1.85
C GLN A 11 4.61 19.68 -1.22
N GLU A 12 3.67 19.04 -0.50
CA GLU A 12 3.84 17.65 -0.08
C GLU A 12 3.39 16.68 -1.17
N GLN A 13 4.10 15.56 -1.30
CA GLN A 13 3.71 14.47 -2.18
C GLN A 13 4.01 13.13 -1.51
N VAL A 14 3.06 12.20 -1.59
CA VAL A 14 3.30 10.82 -1.19
C VAL A 14 4.08 10.10 -2.29
N VAL A 15 5.35 9.78 -2.03
CA VAL A 15 6.22 9.08 -2.98
C VAL A 15 6.14 7.56 -2.87
N GLN A 16 5.67 7.05 -1.73
CA GLN A 16 5.55 5.61 -1.48
C GLN A 16 4.53 5.33 -0.37
N VAL A 17 3.82 4.21 -0.49
CA VAL A 17 2.99 3.63 0.59
C VAL A 17 3.43 2.20 0.82
N THR A 18 3.80 1.87 2.07
CA THR A 18 4.15 0.50 2.47
C THR A 18 3.06 -0.07 3.36
N TRP A 19 2.49 -1.19 2.95
CA TRP A 19 1.52 -1.95 3.73
C TRP A 19 2.22 -3.03 4.54
N LEU A 20 2.01 -3.01 5.87
CA LEU A 20 2.56 -3.99 6.79
C LEU A 20 1.43 -4.74 7.49
N LYS A 21 1.51 -6.07 7.51
CA LYS A 21 0.64 -6.94 8.33
C LYS A 21 1.29 -7.13 9.69
N ARG A 22 0.62 -6.66 10.74
CA ARG A 22 1.02 -6.93 12.12
C ARG A 22 0.50 -8.30 12.56
N GLY A 23 1.35 -9.07 13.23
CA GLY A 23 1.00 -10.32 13.90
C GLY A 23 1.26 -10.22 15.41
N PRO A 24 0.60 -11.03 16.23
CA PRO A 24 0.90 -11.08 17.66
C PRO A 24 2.32 -11.61 17.88
N GLY A 25 3.16 -10.82 18.55
CA GLY A 25 4.51 -11.23 18.98
C GLY A 25 5.57 -11.33 17.87
N SER A 26 5.26 -10.99 16.62
CA SER A 26 6.21 -11.00 15.51
C SER A 26 6.47 -9.59 14.97
N ALA A 27 7.63 -9.41 14.31
CA ALA A 27 7.87 -8.21 13.52
C ALA A 27 6.78 -8.05 12.45
N PRO A 28 6.38 -6.80 12.10
CA PRO A 28 5.45 -6.57 11.00
C PRO A 28 6.00 -7.16 9.69
N ALA A 29 5.19 -7.94 8.99
CA ALA A 29 5.54 -8.47 7.68
C ALA A 29 5.10 -7.51 6.59
N GLU A 30 5.96 -7.23 5.61
CA GLU A 30 5.56 -6.44 4.44
C GLU A 30 4.55 -7.21 3.59
N VAL A 31 3.55 -6.50 3.09
CA VAL A 31 2.49 -7.02 2.24
C VAL A 31 2.67 -6.50 0.81
N ALA A 32 2.78 -5.18 0.67
CA ALA A 32 2.97 -4.53 -0.60
C ALA A 32 3.59 -3.13 -0.43
N VAL A 33 4.30 -2.69 -1.45
CA VAL A 33 4.78 -1.33 -1.63
C VAL A 33 4.13 -0.75 -2.88
N LEU A 34 3.48 0.40 -2.74
CA LEU A 34 2.91 1.16 -3.84
C LEU A 34 3.85 2.33 -4.16
N ASN A 35 4.19 2.49 -5.43
CA ASN A 35 5.02 3.59 -5.90
C ASN A 35 4.44 4.16 -7.23
N PRO A 36 4.32 5.49 -7.39
CA PRO A 36 3.74 6.08 -8.60
C PRO A 36 4.55 5.80 -9.88
N GLN A 37 5.88 5.70 -9.75
CA GLN A 37 6.81 5.51 -10.86
C GLN A 37 7.07 4.04 -11.19
N HIS A 38 6.99 3.16 -10.19
CA HIS A 38 7.39 1.76 -10.30
C HIS A 38 6.21 0.76 -10.18
N GLY A 39 5.00 1.24 -9.89
CA GLY A 39 3.82 0.40 -9.72
C GLY A 39 3.74 -0.25 -8.34
N GLU A 40 3.13 -1.43 -8.26
CA GLU A 40 3.05 -2.21 -7.03
C GLU A 40 4.11 -3.31 -6.95
N HIS A 41 4.83 -3.38 -5.84
CA HIS A 41 5.59 -4.55 -5.45
C HIS A 41 4.82 -5.31 -4.37
N VAL A 42 4.47 -6.57 -4.63
CA VAL A 42 3.69 -7.41 -3.70
C VAL A 42 4.55 -8.55 -3.22
N GLN A 43 4.62 -8.75 -1.91
CA GLN A 43 5.38 -9.85 -1.33
C GLN A 43 4.76 -11.20 -1.71
N GLU A 44 5.59 -12.20 -1.95
CA GLU A 44 5.19 -13.52 -2.50
C GLU A 44 3.96 -14.15 -1.80
N PRO A 45 3.83 -14.14 -0.46
CA PRO A 45 2.65 -14.70 0.22
C PRO A 45 1.31 -14.01 -0.10
N PHE A 46 1.37 -12.83 -0.71
CA PHE A 46 0.23 -11.99 -1.08
C PHE A 46 0.09 -11.79 -2.59
N ALA A 47 0.93 -12.45 -3.40
CA ALA A 47 0.89 -12.34 -4.85
C ALA A 47 -0.49 -12.72 -5.40
N GLY A 48 -1.01 -11.91 -6.35
CA GLY A 48 -2.34 -12.08 -6.93
C GLY A 48 -3.53 -11.70 -6.02
N ARG A 49 -3.26 -11.33 -4.76
CA ARG A 49 -4.30 -11.01 -3.77
C ARG A 49 -4.41 -9.52 -3.48
N VAL A 50 -3.34 -8.76 -3.72
CA VAL A 50 -3.32 -7.30 -3.54
C VAL A 50 -3.70 -6.62 -4.84
N LEU A 51 -4.68 -5.72 -4.78
CA LEU A 51 -5.02 -4.80 -5.87
C LEU A 51 -5.04 -3.38 -5.33
N ARG A 52 -4.42 -2.44 -6.05
CA ARG A 52 -4.55 -1.02 -5.72
C ARG A 52 -5.98 -0.55 -6.00
N HIS A 53 -6.55 0.22 -5.08
CA HIS A 53 -7.94 0.69 -5.18
C HIS A 53 -8.08 1.95 -6.06
N GLY A 54 -7.09 2.83 -6.07
CA GLY A 54 -7.08 4.07 -6.85
C GLY A 54 -6.14 4.05 -8.05
N HIS A 55 -6.28 5.04 -8.94
CA HIS A 55 -5.35 5.33 -10.03
C HIS A 55 -4.67 6.69 -9.77
N GLY A 56 -3.39 6.83 -10.14
CA GLY A 56 -2.68 8.12 -10.05
C GLY A 56 -1.86 8.30 -8.77
N ASP A 57 -2.10 9.38 -8.03
CA ASP A 57 -1.32 9.75 -6.84
C ASP A 57 -1.57 8.82 -5.65
N LEU A 58 -0.63 8.80 -4.70
CA LEU A 58 -0.68 7.94 -3.51
C LEU A 58 -1.31 8.60 -2.27
N GLU A 59 -1.92 9.77 -2.41
CA GLU A 59 -2.80 10.33 -1.37
C GLU A 59 -3.94 9.36 -1.03
N ASP A 60 -4.41 8.58 -2.02
CA ASP A 60 -5.19 7.36 -1.80
C ASP A 60 -4.29 6.13 -1.95
N GLY A 61 -3.76 5.66 -0.82
CA GLY A 61 -2.92 4.47 -0.70
C GLY A 61 -3.72 3.18 -0.45
N ALA A 62 -5.05 3.21 -0.61
CA ALA A 62 -5.90 2.07 -0.28
C ALA A 62 -5.63 0.86 -1.20
N ILE A 63 -5.70 -0.32 -0.60
CA ILE A 63 -5.62 -1.60 -1.32
C ILE A 63 -6.87 -2.45 -1.07
N LEU A 64 -7.22 -3.29 -2.04
CA LEU A 64 -8.04 -4.45 -1.82
C LEU A 64 -7.12 -5.65 -1.58
N LEU A 65 -7.27 -6.29 -0.42
CA LEU A 65 -6.66 -7.58 -0.13
C LEU A 65 -7.74 -8.68 -0.28
N ARG A 66 -7.55 -9.59 -1.22
CA ARG A 66 -8.40 -10.75 -1.47
C ARG A 66 -7.95 -11.93 -0.61
N ASN A 67 -8.91 -12.79 -0.26
CA ASN A 67 -8.61 -14.06 0.41
C ASN A 67 -8.03 -15.05 -0.58
#